data_AF-A0A9R1CZW9-F1
#
_entry.id   AF-A0A9R1CZW9-F1
#
_cell.length_a   1.000
_cell.length_b   1.000
_cell.length_c   1.000
_cell.angle_alpha   90.00
_cell.angle_beta   90.00
_cell.angle_gamma   90.00
#
_symmetry.space_group_name_H-M   'P 1'
#
loop_
_entity.id
_entity.type
_entity.pdbx_description
1 polymer ?
#
loop_
_entity_poly.entity_id
_entity_poly.type
_entity_poly.pdbx_seq_one_letter_code
_entity_poly.pdbx_strand_id
1 'polypeptide(L)'
;MSNTADPETQVITADGMATPAGKSSIGKGRIAVDMDDVLCQTNATIVQMHNELFGLDPPLTLDDFENYLYWMNRGWGNPEETVSMVSKLYQNGLYMRAPPVPGAKEALQKLKDMGYCLIIITARSESQREGTEDWIMEYLPDIFDEIHFTGAFQDLEPTKEEHEGHAARKAIVSHKKRSKAEIIHNTSSLFLIDDSAENAYDIATSCYAHPHATKVLLFGAYPWNAVVRSPESTLPIEKMTYLAKKEKGLLGESEKLRKDKIQKGWLPEGVIRVNGWKDVLKWVEAFDKNGGAQGNQVKKV
;
A
#
# COMPACT_ATOMS: atom_id res chain seq x y z
N MET A 1 27.32 4.25 22.43
CA MET A 1 26.32 4.81 23.35
C MET A 1 25.08 3.95 23.20
N SER A 2 24.57 3.41 24.31
CA SER A 2 23.58 2.32 24.32
C SER A 2 22.22 2.77 23.79
N ASN A 3 21.77 2.17 22.68
CA ASN A 3 20.39 2.27 22.22
C ASN A 3 19.57 1.24 23.02
N THR A 4 18.93 1.68 24.10
CA THR A 4 17.96 0.86 24.81
C THR A 4 16.63 0.98 24.08
N ALA A 5 16.24 -0.08 23.37
CA ALA A 5 14.91 -0.23 22.80
C ALA A 5 13.84 -0.02 23.88
N ASP A 6 12.73 0.61 23.51
CA ASP A 6 11.58 0.88 24.38
C ASP A 6 11.01 -0.43 24.95
N PRO A 7 10.88 -0.58 26.28
CA PRO A 7 10.39 -1.79 26.94
C PRO A 7 8.95 -2.22 26.58
N GLU A 8 8.19 -1.43 25.81
CA GLU A 8 6.85 -1.82 25.31
C GLU A 8 6.85 -2.53 23.95
N THR A 9 7.99 -2.64 23.27
CA THR A 9 8.06 -3.27 21.94
C THR A 9 7.85 -4.78 22.04
N GLN A 10 6.70 -5.28 21.58
CA GLN A 10 6.43 -6.72 21.48
C GLN A 10 6.64 -7.21 20.05
N VAL A 11 7.58 -8.14 19.86
CA VAL A 11 7.71 -8.92 18.63
C VAL A 11 6.73 -10.09 18.70
N ILE A 12 5.71 -10.08 17.86
CA ILE A 12 4.77 -11.21 17.75
C ILE A 12 5.09 -11.96 16.47
N THR A 13 5.60 -13.19 16.62
CA THR A 13 5.80 -14.13 15.51
C THR A 13 4.44 -14.70 15.11
N ALA A 14 3.95 -14.36 13.92
CA ALA A 14 2.70 -14.93 13.40
C ALA A 14 3.00 -16.24 12.65
N ASP A 15 2.81 -17.39 13.31
CA ASP A 15 3.04 -18.74 12.77
C ASP A 15 1.87 -19.32 11.96
N GLY A 16 0.87 -18.49 11.63
CA GLY A 16 -0.30 -18.82 10.83
C GLY A 16 -1.58 -18.98 11.67
N MET A 17 -2.73 -18.67 11.04
CA MET A 17 -4.14 -18.70 11.52
C MET A 17 -4.48 -18.03 12.87
N ALA A 18 -3.51 -17.77 13.75
CA ALA A 18 -3.70 -17.13 15.03
C ALA A 18 -2.67 -16.01 15.19
N THR A 19 -2.85 -14.91 14.45
CA THR A 19 -2.41 -13.63 15.02
C THR A 19 -3.39 -13.35 16.15
N PRO A 20 -2.95 -13.14 17.41
CA PRO A 20 -3.87 -12.88 18.50
C PRO A 20 -4.81 -11.77 18.08
N ALA A 21 -6.12 -12.07 18.06
CA ALA A 21 -7.15 -11.08 17.89
C ALA A 21 -7.01 -10.12 19.06
N GLY A 22 -6.20 -9.09 18.89
CA GLY A 22 -6.26 -7.91 19.72
C GLY A 22 -7.62 -7.32 19.42
N LYS A 23 -8.68 -7.79 20.07
CA LYS A 23 -9.85 -6.96 20.28
C LYS A 23 -9.29 -5.76 21.03
N SER A 24 -8.98 -4.68 20.34
CA SER A 24 -8.95 -3.41 21.03
C SER A 24 -10.39 -3.19 21.46
N SER A 25 -10.70 -3.57 22.69
CA SER A 25 -11.98 -3.31 23.35
C SER A 25 -12.16 -1.82 23.65
N ILE A 26 -11.25 -0.97 23.17
CA ILE A 26 -11.15 0.46 23.45
C ILE A 26 -10.94 1.18 22.11
N GLY A 27 -11.98 1.86 21.60
CA GLY A 27 -11.91 2.68 20.39
C GLY A 27 -12.93 2.33 19.31
N LYS A 28 -12.93 3.09 18.21
CA LYS A 28 -13.84 2.93 17.07
C LYS A 28 -13.45 1.79 16.11
N GLY A 29 -12.33 1.11 16.36
CA GLY A 29 -11.81 0.04 15.51
C GLY A 29 -10.50 0.43 14.81
N ARG A 30 -10.00 -0.47 13.96
CA ARG A 30 -8.72 -0.29 13.24
C ARG A 30 -8.93 0.18 11.81
N ILE A 31 -8.14 1.15 11.37
CA ILE A 31 -8.01 1.54 9.97
C ILE A 31 -6.63 1.08 9.51
N ALA A 32 -6.59 0.29 8.44
CA ALA A 32 -5.34 -0.07 7.80
C ALA A 32 -4.95 0.99 6.77
N VAL A 33 -3.66 1.30 6.68
CA VAL A 33 -3.10 2.31 5.79
C VAL A 33 -1.88 1.74 5.07
N ASP A 34 -1.84 1.84 3.74
CA ASP A 34 -0.63 1.55 2.99
C ASP A 34 0.43 2.63 3.19
N MET A 35 1.67 2.34 2.82
CA MET A 35 2.78 3.28 2.94
C MET A 35 3.07 4.02 1.65
N ASP A 36 3.45 3.31 0.59
CA ASP A 36 3.93 3.90 -0.66
C ASP A 36 2.79 4.64 -1.38
N ASP A 37 3.03 5.90 -1.75
CA ASP A 37 2.10 6.85 -2.37
C ASP A 37 0.75 7.10 -1.64
N VAL A 38 0.64 6.63 -0.40
CA VAL A 38 -0.43 6.98 0.57
C VAL A 38 0.13 7.81 1.74
N LEU A 39 1.28 7.40 2.29
CA LEU A 39 2.01 8.10 3.35
C LEU A 39 3.25 8.81 2.82
N CYS A 40 4.02 8.16 1.94
CA CYS A 40 5.26 8.71 1.36
C CYS A 40 5.15 8.81 -0.16
N GLN A 41 5.71 9.86 -0.77
CA GLN A 41 5.65 10.09 -2.22
C GLN A 41 6.69 9.24 -2.97
N THR A 42 6.56 7.91 -2.89
CA THR A 42 7.55 6.95 -3.38
C THR A 42 7.72 7.04 -4.89
N ASN A 43 6.66 6.95 -5.69
CA ASN A 43 6.78 6.98 -7.14
C ASN A 43 7.30 8.33 -7.67
N ALA A 44 6.90 9.44 -7.05
CA ALA A 44 7.41 10.76 -7.42
C ALA A 44 8.94 10.86 -7.19
N THR A 45 9.40 10.30 -6.07
CA THR A 45 10.83 10.25 -5.73
C THR A 45 11.58 9.30 -6.65
N ILE A 46 11.00 8.14 -6.97
CA ILE A 46 11.56 7.18 -7.93
C ILE A 46 11.73 7.82 -9.29
N VAL A 47 10.76 8.60 -9.81
CA VAL A 47 10.91 9.31 -11.09
C VAL A 47 12.13 10.22 -11.08
N GLN A 48 12.32 11.02 -10.02
CA GLN A 48 13.47 11.92 -9.89
C GLN A 48 14.79 11.13 -9.87
N MET A 49 14.88 10.14 -8.97
CA MET A 49 16.07 9.32 -8.80
C MET A 49 16.38 8.48 -10.04
N HIS A 50 15.36 7.98 -10.74
CA HIS A 50 15.52 7.22 -11.97
C HIS A 50 16.17 8.09 -13.06
N ASN A 51 15.71 9.33 -13.21
CA ASN A 51 16.31 10.27 -14.16
C ASN A 51 17.75 10.63 -13.79
N GLU A 52 18.04 10.78 -12.49
CA GLU A 52 19.40 11.04 -11.98
C GLU A 52 20.37 9.87 -12.22
N LEU A 53 19.93 8.64 -11.96
CA LEU A 53 20.81 7.46 -11.91
C LEU A 53 20.93 6.73 -13.24
N PHE A 54 19.88 6.72 -14.06
CA PHE A 54 19.82 5.86 -15.25
C PHE A 54 19.79 6.65 -16.56
N GLY A 55 19.35 7.91 -16.53
CA GLY A 55 19.32 8.79 -17.70
C GLY A 55 18.40 8.28 -18.82
N LEU A 56 17.27 8.96 -19.05
CA LEU A 56 16.36 8.65 -20.14
C LEU A 56 16.13 9.88 -21.02
N ASP A 57 15.97 9.65 -22.32
CA ASP A 57 15.56 10.69 -23.29
C ASP A 57 14.29 10.23 -24.05
N PRO A 58 13.15 10.93 -23.90
CA PRO A 58 12.91 12.02 -22.95
C PRO A 58 12.99 11.54 -21.47
N PRO A 59 13.16 12.44 -20.49
CA PRO A 59 13.12 12.05 -19.08
C PRO A 59 11.82 11.35 -18.70
N LEU A 60 11.89 10.48 -17.71
CA LEU A 60 10.73 9.82 -17.12
C LEU A 60 9.87 10.82 -16.36
N THR A 61 8.57 10.63 -16.41
CA THR A 61 7.55 11.41 -15.70
C THR A 61 6.64 10.46 -14.91
N LEU A 62 5.83 10.99 -13.99
CA LEU A 62 4.83 10.17 -13.29
C LEU A 62 3.80 9.56 -14.24
N ASP A 63 3.47 10.23 -15.35
CA ASP A 63 2.53 9.73 -16.34
C ASP A 63 3.02 8.45 -17.04
N ASP A 64 4.32 8.18 -17.02
CA ASP A 64 4.90 6.93 -17.53
C ASP A 64 4.58 5.72 -16.62
N PHE A 65 4.16 5.93 -15.37
CA PHE A 65 3.85 4.87 -14.39
C PHE A 65 2.39 4.43 -14.52
N GLU A 66 2.01 3.91 -15.68
CA GLU A 66 0.62 3.52 -15.95
C GLU A 66 0.18 2.21 -15.28
N ASN A 67 1.12 1.42 -14.75
CA ASN A 67 0.88 0.12 -14.14
C ASN A 67 1.65 -0.02 -12.83
N TYR A 68 1.13 -0.83 -11.91
CA TYR A 68 1.76 -1.10 -10.62
C TYR A 68 3.14 -1.78 -10.75
N LEU A 69 3.28 -2.73 -11.68
CA LEU A 69 4.55 -3.42 -11.92
C LEU A 69 5.45 -2.58 -12.85
N TYR A 70 6.60 -2.17 -12.33
CA TYR A 70 7.50 -1.25 -13.04
C TYR A 70 7.96 -1.72 -14.42
N TRP A 71 8.26 -3.01 -14.62
CA TRP A 71 8.63 -3.56 -15.95
C TRP A 71 7.52 -3.48 -17.01
N MET A 72 6.30 -3.11 -16.63
CA MET A 72 5.19 -2.84 -17.54
C MET A 72 5.13 -1.37 -18.00
N ASN A 73 5.99 -0.52 -17.45
CA ASN A 73 6.04 0.92 -17.70
C ASN A 73 7.27 1.30 -18.54
N ARG A 74 7.21 2.48 -19.16
CA ARG A 74 8.34 3.03 -19.93
C ARG A 74 9.52 3.28 -18.99
N GLY A 75 10.74 3.12 -19.52
CA GLY A 75 11.98 3.43 -18.80
C GLY A 75 12.51 2.28 -17.95
N TRP A 76 11.68 1.25 -17.75
CA TRP A 76 12.06 0.03 -17.06
C TRP A 76 12.40 -1.07 -18.06
N GLY A 77 13.37 -1.90 -17.66
CA GLY A 77 13.83 -3.05 -18.44
C GLY A 77 12.91 -4.27 -18.32
N ASN A 78 13.48 -5.45 -18.52
CA ASN A 78 12.84 -6.70 -18.11
C ASN A 78 12.72 -6.79 -16.56
N PRO A 79 12.02 -7.79 -16.00
CA PRO A 79 11.88 -7.94 -14.55
C PRO A 79 13.22 -7.97 -13.80
N GLU A 80 14.24 -8.65 -14.32
CA GLU A 80 15.56 -8.75 -13.69
C GLU A 80 16.30 -7.39 -13.65
N GLU A 81 16.29 -6.67 -14.76
CA GLU A 81 16.83 -5.31 -14.86
C GLU A 81 16.08 -4.36 -13.91
N THR A 82 14.75 -4.49 -13.84
CA THR A 82 13.90 -3.70 -12.95
C THR A 82 14.26 -3.93 -11.49
N VAL A 83 14.45 -5.18 -11.05
CA VAL A 83 14.90 -5.50 -9.69
C VAL A 83 16.26 -4.86 -9.41
N SER A 84 17.20 -4.92 -10.35
CA SER A 84 18.52 -4.27 -10.19
C SER A 84 18.40 -2.75 -10.04
N MET A 85 17.54 -2.12 -10.84
CA MET A 85 17.28 -0.67 -10.79
C MET A 85 16.63 -0.26 -9.46
N VAL A 86 15.62 -1.00 -9.00
CA VAL A 86 14.98 -0.78 -7.69
C VAL A 86 15.98 -0.94 -6.55
N SER A 87 16.83 -1.97 -6.58
CA SER A 87 17.87 -2.15 -5.57
C SER A 87 18.83 -0.95 -5.52
N LYS A 88 19.25 -0.42 -6.68
CA LYS A 88 20.08 0.79 -6.76
C LYS A 88 19.37 2.03 -6.21
N LEU A 89 18.06 2.17 -6.43
CA LEU A 89 17.28 3.28 -5.86
C LEU A 89 17.32 3.25 -4.33
N TYR A 90 17.09 2.08 -3.72
CA TYR A 90 17.19 1.91 -2.26
C TYR A 90 18.61 2.14 -1.73
N GLN A 91 19.64 1.61 -2.40
CA GLN A 91 21.04 1.87 -2.05
C GLN A 91 21.43 3.36 -2.11
N ASN A 92 20.71 4.15 -2.93
CA ASN A 92 20.89 5.59 -3.04
C ASN A 92 19.88 6.40 -2.21
N GLY A 93 19.32 5.78 -1.16
CA GLY A 93 18.58 6.49 -0.11
C GLY A 93 17.11 6.76 -0.43
N LEU A 94 16.45 5.96 -1.26
CA LEU A 94 15.03 6.13 -1.60
C LEU A 94 14.14 6.36 -0.36
N TYR A 95 14.34 5.60 0.72
CA TYR A 95 13.55 5.75 1.96
C TYR A 95 13.56 7.19 2.46
N MET A 96 14.74 7.76 2.67
CA MET A 96 14.88 9.09 3.31
C MET A 96 14.61 10.24 2.34
N ARG A 97 14.69 9.99 1.03
CA ARG A 97 14.42 11.00 0.00
C ARG A 97 12.93 11.22 -0.25
N ALA A 98 12.09 10.23 0.04
CA ALA A 98 10.66 10.32 -0.23
C ALA A 98 9.96 11.24 0.79
N PRO A 99 9.43 12.41 0.40
CA PRO A 99 8.70 13.26 1.33
C PRO A 99 7.33 12.66 1.69
N PRO A 100 6.72 13.05 2.81
CA PRO A 100 5.36 12.64 3.14
C PRO A 100 4.35 13.15 2.10
N VAL A 101 3.28 12.39 1.88
CA VAL A 101 2.14 12.80 1.07
C VAL A 101 1.45 14.00 1.75
N PRO A 102 1.11 15.07 1.02
CA PRO A 102 0.51 16.26 1.63
C PRO A 102 -0.78 15.96 2.41
N GLY A 103 -0.85 16.46 3.64
CA GLY A 103 -2.00 16.30 4.53
C GLY A 103 -2.07 14.96 5.27
N ALA A 104 -1.11 14.05 5.08
CA ALA A 104 -1.11 12.74 5.73
C ALA A 104 -1.06 12.87 7.26
N LYS A 105 -0.08 13.63 7.78
CA LYS A 105 0.13 13.77 9.22
C LYS A 105 -1.10 14.33 9.93
N GLU A 106 -1.66 15.42 9.41
CA GLU A 106 -2.83 16.09 10.00
C GLU A 106 -4.06 15.18 9.95
N ALA A 107 -4.26 14.45 8.85
CA ALA A 107 -5.40 13.56 8.71
C ALA A 107 -5.30 12.32 9.61
N LEU A 108 -4.13 11.69 9.68
CA LEU A 108 -3.90 10.55 10.56
C LEU A 108 -4.08 10.95 12.02
N GLN A 109 -3.54 12.09 12.45
CA GLN A 109 -3.77 12.60 13.81
C GLN A 109 -5.26 12.79 14.08
N LYS A 110 -6.00 13.39 13.14
CA LYS A 110 -7.45 13.55 13.29
C LYS A 110 -8.19 12.21 13.37
N LEU A 111 -7.79 11.20 12.60
CA LEU A 111 -8.37 9.85 12.71
C LEU A 111 -8.11 9.24 14.10
N LYS A 112 -6.91 9.44 14.66
CA LYS A 112 -6.62 9.04 16.05
C LYS A 112 -7.47 9.78 17.06
N ASP A 113 -7.60 11.09 16.92
CA ASP A 113 -8.43 11.93 17.80
C ASP A 113 -9.92 11.54 17.74
N MET A 114 -10.37 11.04 16.58
CA MET A 114 -11.71 10.46 16.41
C MET A 114 -11.89 9.11 17.13
N GLY A 115 -10.82 8.51 17.65
CA GLY A 115 -10.81 7.27 18.42
C GLY A 115 -10.46 6.03 17.61
N TYR A 116 -9.88 6.15 16.43
CA TYR A 116 -9.42 5.03 15.62
C TYR A 116 -8.01 4.58 15.99
N CYS A 117 -7.77 3.28 15.96
CA CYS A 117 -6.43 2.70 15.95
C CYS A 117 -5.93 2.65 14.50
N LEU A 118 -4.67 2.99 14.26
CA LEU A 118 -4.09 3.02 12.93
C LEU A 118 -2.98 1.99 12.82
N ILE A 119 -3.02 1.18 11.76
CA ILE A 119 -1.97 0.20 11.45
C ILE A 119 -1.46 0.41 10.03
N ILE A 120 -0.17 0.12 9.80
CA ILE A 120 0.40 0.10 8.46
C ILE A 120 0.33 -1.34 7.92
N ILE A 121 -0.10 -1.47 6.66
CA ILE A 121 0.04 -2.71 5.89
C ILE A 121 0.74 -2.38 4.58
N THR A 122 2.01 -2.77 4.43
CA THR A 122 2.85 -2.39 3.28
C THR A 122 3.34 -3.60 2.48
N ALA A 123 3.44 -3.43 1.16
CA ALA A 123 4.00 -4.42 0.24
C ALA A 123 5.51 -4.65 0.44
N ARG A 124 6.18 -3.75 1.18
CA ARG A 124 7.60 -3.84 1.52
C ARG A 124 7.93 -5.16 2.23
N SER A 125 9.16 -5.62 2.04
CA SER A 125 9.71 -6.80 2.71
C SER A 125 10.36 -6.45 4.05
N GLU A 126 10.63 -7.47 4.86
CA GLU A 126 11.34 -7.34 6.14
C GLU A 126 12.74 -6.71 5.99
N SER A 127 13.41 -6.93 4.85
CA SER A 127 14.71 -6.29 4.54
C SER A 127 14.63 -4.76 4.48
N GLN A 128 13.43 -4.21 4.37
CA GLN A 128 13.15 -2.78 4.26
C GLN A 128 12.65 -2.17 5.58
N ARG A 129 12.57 -2.98 6.64
CA ARG A 129 12.01 -2.57 7.94
C ARG A 129 12.72 -1.36 8.52
N GLU A 130 14.03 -1.42 8.69
CA GLU A 130 14.82 -0.37 9.34
C GLU A 130 14.59 1.00 8.66
N GLY A 131 14.77 1.09 7.34
CA GLY A 131 14.54 2.34 6.61
C GLY A 131 13.07 2.79 6.57
N THR A 132 12.12 1.86 6.69
CA THR A 132 10.69 2.16 6.81
C THR A 132 10.38 2.77 8.16
N GLU A 133 10.91 2.18 9.23
CA GLU A 133 10.69 2.59 10.60
C GLU A 133 11.36 3.94 10.89
N ASP A 134 12.57 4.17 10.38
CA ASP A 134 13.25 5.46 10.45
C ASP A 134 12.45 6.58 9.77
N TRP A 135 11.87 6.30 8.61
CA TRP A 135 11.00 7.25 7.92
C TRP A 135 9.76 7.59 8.74
N ILE A 136 9.14 6.59 9.37
CA ILE A 136 7.96 6.78 10.22
C ILE A 136 8.31 7.63 11.44
N MET A 137 9.43 7.36 12.11
CA MET A 137 9.88 8.14 13.27
C MET A 137 10.13 9.61 12.92
N GLU A 138 10.71 9.88 11.75
CA GLU A 138 10.98 11.25 11.30
C GLU A 138 9.68 12.02 10.98
N TYR A 139 8.77 11.43 10.21
CA TYR A 139 7.64 12.17 9.64
C TYR A 139 6.33 11.98 10.40
N LEU A 140 6.08 10.79 10.93
CA LEU A 140 4.82 10.36 11.55
C LEU A 140 5.02 9.69 12.92
N PRO A 141 5.82 10.29 13.84
CA PRO A 141 6.08 9.69 15.14
C PRO A 141 4.78 9.52 15.92
N ASP A 142 4.72 8.43 16.69
CA ASP A 142 3.61 8.08 17.57
C ASP A 142 2.23 7.95 16.90
N ILE A 143 2.15 7.78 15.57
CA ILE A 143 0.85 7.65 14.86
C ILE A 143 0.34 6.21 14.88
N PHE A 144 1.17 5.24 14.50
CA PHE A 144 0.73 3.86 14.23
C PHE A 144 1.00 2.91 15.38
N ASP A 145 0.05 2.01 15.63
CA ASP A 145 0.15 1.00 16.69
C ASP A 145 0.87 -0.28 16.21
N GLU A 146 0.72 -0.63 14.93
CA GLU A 146 1.26 -1.85 14.33
C GLU A 146 1.77 -1.59 12.89
N ILE A 147 2.82 -2.28 12.48
CA ILE A 147 3.30 -2.32 11.08
C ILE A 147 3.37 -3.77 10.62
N HIS A 148 2.73 -4.04 9.47
CA HIS A 148 2.68 -5.34 8.83
C HIS A 148 3.36 -5.28 7.46
N PHE A 149 4.48 -6.00 7.33
CA PHE A 149 5.17 -6.19 6.06
C PHE A 149 4.62 -7.45 5.38
N THR A 150 4.21 -7.33 4.11
CA THR A 150 3.68 -8.47 3.34
C THR A 150 4.75 -9.17 2.52
N GLY A 151 5.87 -8.50 2.23
CA GLY A 151 6.92 -9.03 1.37
C GLY A 151 6.41 -9.40 -0.01
N ALA A 152 5.60 -8.55 -0.65
CA ALA A 152 4.93 -8.88 -1.91
C ALA A 152 5.91 -9.35 -3.01
N PHE A 153 7.14 -8.82 -2.96
CA PHE A 153 8.23 -9.09 -3.89
C PHE A 153 9.41 -9.87 -3.27
N GLN A 154 9.25 -10.45 -2.07
CA GLN A 154 10.34 -11.14 -1.37
C GLN A 154 10.91 -12.32 -2.17
N ASP A 155 10.10 -12.98 -3.00
CA ASP A 155 10.54 -14.07 -3.89
C ASP A 155 11.55 -13.59 -4.97
N LEU A 156 11.66 -12.28 -5.19
CA LEU A 156 12.58 -11.65 -6.16
C LEU A 156 13.88 -11.14 -5.51
N GLU A 157 14.01 -11.22 -4.18
CA GLU A 157 15.20 -10.79 -3.43
C GLU A 157 15.85 -11.97 -2.69
N PRO A 158 17.18 -12.10 -2.67
CA PRO A 158 17.85 -13.08 -1.80
C PRO A 158 17.63 -12.70 -0.33
N THR A 159 17.14 -13.63 0.48
CA THR A 159 16.84 -13.41 1.90
C THR A 159 18.10 -13.05 2.70
N LYS A 160 18.03 -11.94 3.45
CA LYS A 160 18.94 -11.61 4.55
C LYS A 160 18.17 -11.55 5.87
N GLU A 161 18.93 -11.59 6.95
CA GLU A 161 18.52 -11.75 8.35
C GLU A 161 17.42 -10.77 8.79
N GLU A 162 16.64 -11.21 9.78
CA GLU A 162 15.49 -10.51 10.37
C GLU A 162 15.94 -9.49 11.41
N HIS A 163 15.29 -8.33 11.43
CA HIS A 163 15.59 -7.25 12.36
C HIS A 163 14.42 -7.02 13.31
N GLU A 164 14.71 -6.78 14.59
CA GLU A 164 13.72 -6.36 15.60
C GLU A 164 13.24 -4.93 15.27
N GLY A 165 11.93 -4.73 15.13
CA GLY A 165 11.37 -3.43 14.76
C GLY A 165 11.29 -2.42 15.91
N HIS A 166 11.47 -1.13 15.62
CA HIS A 166 11.58 -0.04 16.61
C HIS A 166 10.60 1.14 16.44
N ALA A 167 9.83 1.24 15.34
CA ALA A 167 8.94 2.41 15.12
C ALA A 167 7.45 2.20 15.46
N ALA A 168 7.03 0.98 15.81
CA ALA A 168 5.65 0.71 16.24
C ALA A 168 5.62 0.00 17.58
N ARG A 169 4.55 0.25 18.36
CA ARG A 169 4.32 -0.42 19.66
C ARG A 169 4.33 -1.94 19.53
N LYS A 170 3.93 -2.47 18.37
CA LYS A 170 4.04 -3.88 18.03
C LYS A 170 4.59 -4.07 16.62
N ALA A 171 5.74 -4.74 16.54
CA ALA A 171 6.27 -5.26 15.28
C ALA A 171 5.76 -6.70 15.09
N ILE A 172 5.05 -6.95 13.98
CA ILE A 172 4.58 -8.31 13.64
C ILE A 172 5.46 -8.84 12.52
N VAL A 173 6.22 -9.89 12.83
CA VAL A 173 7.13 -10.57 11.89
C VAL A 173 6.46 -11.87 11.44
N SER A 174 6.45 -12.12 10.13
CA SER A 174 5.97 -13.40 9.57
C SER A 174 6.88 -13.85 8.43
N HIS A 175 7.37 -15.09 8.52
CA HIS A 175 8.20 -15.72 7.48
C HIS A 175 7.37 -16.33 6.34
N LYS A 176 6.05 -16.07 6.30
CA LYS A 176 5.14 -16.50 5.23
C LYS A 176 4.60 -15.27 4.51
N LYS A 177 4.59 -15.32 3.17
CA LYS A 177 3.93 -14.33 2.33
C LYS A 177 2.45 -14.27 2.70
N ARG A 178 1.98 -13.11 3.15
CA ARG A 178 0.59 -12.84 3.50
C ARG A 178 0.03 -11.79 2.54
N SER A 179 -1.22 -11.92 2.13
CA SER A 179 -1.86 -10.86 1.34
C SER A 179 -2.33 -9.71 2.24
N LYS A 180 -2.46 -8.50 1.68
CA LYS A 180 -3.11 -7.39 2.42
C LYS A 180 -4.53 -7.76 2.85
N ALA A 181 -5.27 -8.49 2.01
CA ALA A 181 -6.61 -8.99 2.32
C ALA A 181 -6.64 -9.92 3.55
N GLU A 182 -5.68 -10.83 3.66
CA GLU A 182 -5.53 -11.71 4.83
C GLU A 182 -5.22 -10.90 6.10
N ILE A 183 -4.33 -9.91 6.03
CA ILE A 183 -3.96 -9.10 7.18
C ILE A 183 -5.14 -8.23 7.64
N ILE A 184 -5.90 -7.62 6.72
CA ILE A 184 -7.13 -6.88 7.04
C ILE A 184 -8.11 -7.78 7.81
N HIS A 185 -8.31 -9.01 7.33
CA HIS A 185 -9.18 -9.98 8.00
C HIS A 185 -8.68 -10.32 9.41
N ASN A 186 -7.40 -10.71 9.54
CA ASN A 186 -6.80 -11.12 10.81
C ASN A 186 -6.76 -10.00 11.85
N THR A 187 -6.55 -8.75 11.41
CA THR A 187 -6.54 -7.57 12.29
C THR A 187 -7.94 -7.03 12.59
N SER A 188 -8.96 -7.56 11.91
CA SER A 188 -10.33 -7.03 11.91
C SER A 188 -10.36 -5.54 11.59
N SER A 189 -9.53 -5.11 10.63
CA SER A 189 -9.52 -3.73 10.15
C SER A 189 -10.82 -3.41 9.44
N LEU A 190 -11.31 -2.19 9.63
CA LEU A 190 -12.61 -1.73 9.11
C LEU A 190 -12.59 -1.54 7.61
N PHE A 191 -11.46 -1.09 7.07
CA PHE A 191 -11.14 -0.91 5.65
C PHE A 191 -9.63 -0.61 5.52
N LEU A 192 -9.11 -0.68 4.30
CA LEU A 192 -7.77 -0.26 3.93
C LEU A 192 -7.79 1.05 3.13
N ILE A 193 -6.79 1.91 3.34
CA ILE A 193 -6.46 3.04 2.46
C ILE A 193 -5.22 2.64 1.67
N ASP A 194 -5.33 2.46 0.35
CA ASP A 194 -4.28 1.92 -0.52
C ASP A 194 -4.31 2.62 -1.87
N ASP A 195 -3.16 2.86 -2.49
CA ASP A 195 -3.08 3.47 -3.81
C ASP A 195 -3.11 2.44 -4.96
N SER A 196 -2.84 1.15 -4.70
CA SER A 196 -2.79 0.10 -5.72
C SER A 196 -4.18 -0.39 -6.12
N ALA A 197 -4.44 -0.35 -7.43
CA ALA A 197 -5.65 -0.89 -8.02
C ALA A 197 -5.76 -2.43 -7.87
N GLU A 198 -4.62 -3.12 -7.94
CA GLU A 198 -4.51 -4.57 -7.77
C GLU A 198 -4.82 -4.97 -6.32
N ASN A 199 -4.23 -4.30 -5.32
CA ASN A 199 -4.56 -4.54 -3.92
C ASN A 199 -6.05 -4.25 -3.65
N ALA A 200 -6.58 -3.16 -4.19
CA ALA A 200 -7.99 -2.79 -4.04
C ALA A 200 -8.92 -3.88 -4.60
N TYR A 201 -8.61 -4.41 -5.79
CA TYR A 201 -9.34 -5.53 -6.38
C TYR A 201 -9.26 -6.78 -5.51
N ASP A 202 -8.03 -7.20 -5.14
CA ASP A 202 -7.79 -8.43 -4.39
C ASP A 202 -8.55 -8.44 -3.06
N ILE A 203 -8.56 -7.31 -2.34
CA ILE A 203 -9.31 -7.17 -1.09
C ILE A 203 -10.82 -7.21 -1.35
N ALA A 204 -11.28 -6.48 -2.37
CA ALA A 204 -12.69 -6.40 -2.73
C ALA A 204 -13.29 -7.77 -3.07
N THR A 205 -12.52 -8.61 -3.76
CA THR A 205 -12.95 -9.95 -4.21
C THR A 205 -12.43 -11.09 -3.37
N SER A 206 -11.74 -10.80 -2.25
CA SER A 206 -11.20 -11.84 -1.38
C SER A 206 -12.30 -12.73 -0.79
N CYS A 207 -11.95 -14.00 -0.52
CA CYS A 207 -12.83 -14.95 0.15
C CYS A 207 -12.91 -14.74 1.68
N TYR A 208 -12.07 -13.85 2.23
CA TYR A 208 -12.10 -13.52 3.63
C TYR A 208 -13.34 -12.68 3.96
N ALA A 209 -14.07 -13.07 5.01
CA ALA A 209 -15.21 -12.30 5.46
C ALA A 209 -14.76 -10.90 5.91
N HIS A 210 -15.49 -9.88 5.46
CA HIS A 210 -15.26 -8.48 5.82
C HIS A 210 -16.51 -7.90 6.50
N PRO A 211 -16.37 -7.18 7.62
CA PRO A 211 -17.52 -6.72 8.42
C PRO A 211 -18.32 -5.59 7.76
N HIS A 212 -17.74 -4.89 6.78
CA HIS A 212 -18.34 -3.73 6.10
C HIS A 212 -18.37 -3.89 4.58
N ALA A 213 -19.36 -3.26 3.94
CA ALA A 213 -19.51 -3.27 2.49
C ALA A 213 -18.34 -2.57 1.78
N THR A 214 -17.93 -1.40 2.29
CA THR A 214 -16.69 -0.75 1.84
C THR A 214 -15.50 -1.42 2.52
N LYS A 215 -14.54 -1.84 1.69
CA LYS A 215 -13.35 -2.58 2.09
C LYS A 215 -12.09 -1.78 1.82
N VAL A 216 -12.08 -0.96 0.77
CA VAL A 216 -10.91 -0.18 0.36
C VAL A 216 -11.28 1.24 -0.07
N LEU A 217 -10.51 2.20 0.41
CA LEU A 217 -10.43 3.56 -0.14
C LEU A 217 -9.22 3.61 -1.07
N LEU A 218 -9.47 3.57 -2.38
CA LEU A 218 -8.45 3.65 -3.42
C LEU A 218 -7.94 5.10 -3.50
N PHE A 219 -6.73 5.31 -2.99
CA PHE A 219 -6.14 6.60 -2.69
C PHE A 219 -5.40 7.20 -3.89
N GLY A 220 -5.59 8.50 -4.09
CA GLY A 220 -4.93 9.27 -5.12
C GLY A 220 -5.56 9.12 -6.51
N ALA A 221 -5.29 10.11 -7.36
CA ALA A 221 -5.65 10.11 -8.78
C ALA A 221 -4.39 9.79 -9.60
N TYR A 222 -3.80 8.62 -9.37
CA TYR A 222 -2.51 8.26 -9.92
C TYR A 222 -2.61 7.51 -11.26
N PRO A 223 -1.63 7.63 -12.17
CA PRO A 223 -1.66 6.92 -13.45
C PRO A 223 -1.75 5.39 -13.29
N TRP A 224 -1.07 4.80 -12.31
CA TRP A 224 -1.06 3.35 -12.07
C TRP A 224 -2.38 2.81 -11.56
N ASN A 225 -3.19 3.64 -10.91
CA ASN A 225 -4.48 3.25 -10.34
C ASN A 225 -5.69 3.76 -11.11
N ALA A 226 -5.47 4.42 -12.25
CA ALA A 226 -6.54 4.94 -13.10
C ALA A 226 -7.46 3.84 -13.65
N VAL A 227 -6.98 2.60 -13.74
CA VAL A 227 -7.74 1.44 -14.18
C VAL A 227 -7.65 0.33 -13.14
N VAL A 228 -8.80 -0.09 -12.60
CA VAL A 228 -8.91 -1.33 -11.83
C VAL A 228 -9.25 -2.48 -12.77
N ARG A 229 -8.54 -3.60 -12.64
CA ARG A 229 -8.63 -4.74 -13.56
C ARG A 229 -9.15 -5.96 -12.82
N SER A 230 -10.06 -6.70 -13.46
CA SER A 230 -10.44 -8.04 -13.02
C SER A 230 -9.72 -9.10 -13.87
N PRO A 231 -9.34 -10.26 -13.32
CA PRO A 231 -8.73 -11.34 -14.10
C PRO A 231 -9.58 -11.78 -15.30
N GLU A 232 -10.91 -11.71 -15.19
CA GLU A 232 -11.87 -12.12 -16.22
C GLU A 232 -11.96 -11.11 -17.38
N SER A 233 -11.69 -9.84 -17.11
CA SER A 233 -11.78 -8.73 -18.08
C SER A 233 -10.43 -8.22 -18.57
N THR A 234 -9.33 -8.79 -18.07
CA THR A 234 -7.97 -8.39 -18.44
C THR A 234 -7.55 -9.07 -19.75
N LEU A 235 -7.29 -8.26 -20.78
CA LEU A 235 -6.87 -8.73 -22.09
C LEU A 235 -5.38 -9.15 -22.10
N PRO A 236 -4.95 -10.05 -23.00
CA PRO A 236 -3.55 -10.48 -23.09
C PRO A 236 -2.55 -9.33 -23.28
N ILE A 237 -2.90 -8.30 -24.05
CA ILE A 237 -2.07 -7.10 -24.26
C ILE A 237 -1.78 -6.37 -22.94
N GLU A 238 -2.70 -6.39 -21.98
CA GLU A 238 -2.53 -5.73 -20.68
C GLU A 238 -1.55 -6.46 -19.77
N LYS A 239 -1.33 -7.76 -19.98
CA LYS A 239 -0.39 -8.58 -19.21
C LYS A 239 1.04 -8.52 -19.76
N MET A 240 1.25 -7.85 -20.90
CA MET A 240 2.56 -7.73 -21.53
C MET A 240 3.43 -6.66 -20.84
N THR A 241 4.73 -6.90 -20.79
CA THR A 241 5.74 -5.91 -20.40
C THR A 241 5.76 -4.74 -21.38
N TYR A 242 6.33 -3.60 -20.97
CA TYR A 242 6.47 -2.45 -21.85
C TYR A 242 7.29 -2.80 -23.10
N LEU A 243 8.42 -3.49 -22.92
CA LEU A 243 9.30 -3.89 -24.01
C LEU A 243 8.60 -4.84 -25.00
N ALA A 244 7.82 -5.81 -24.50
CA ALA A 244 7.08 -6.73 -25.37
C ALA A 244 5.99 -6.01 -26.18
N LYS A 245 5.29 -5.03 -25.59
CA LYS A 245 4.33 -4.17 -26.31
C LYS A 245 5.05 -3.35 -27.39
N LYS A 246 6.21 -2.78 -27.05
CA LYS A 246 7.01 -1.98 -27.99
C LYS A 246 7.49 -2.80 -29.18
N GLU A 247 8.07 -3.98 -28.94
CA GLU A 247 8.58 -4.89 -29.98
C GLU A 247 7.47 -5.31 -30.96
N LYS A 248 6.26 -5.57 -30.43
CA LYS A 248 5.10 -5.96 -31.24
C LYS A 248 4.34 -4.78 -31.88
N GLY A 249 4.78 -3.54 -31.66
CA GLY A 249 4.08 -2.35 -32.17
C GLY A 249 2.71 -2.10 -31.52
N LEU A 250 2.47 -2.62 -30.32
CA LEU A 250 1.17 -2.62 -29.64
C LEU A 250 0.96 -1.44 -28.67
N LEU A 251 1.91 -0.52 -28.55
CA LEU A 251 1.82 0.61 -27.59
C LEU A 251 0.58 1.48 -27.84
N GLY A 252 0.29 1.85 -29.10
CA GLY A 252 -0.87 2.68 -29.43
C GLY A 252 -2.21 1.97 -29.18
N GLU A 253 -2.28 0.65 -29.42
CA GLU A 253 -3.46 -0.15 -29.09
C GLU A 253 -3.67 -0.23 -27.58
N SER A 254 -2.58 -0.48 -26.83
CA SER A 254 -2.59 -0.51 -25.36
C SER A 254 -3.05 0.83 -24.77
N GLU A 255 -2.59 1.95 -25.32
CA GLU A 255 -2.99 3.30 -24.88
C GLU A 255 -4.48 3.56 -25.14
N LYS A 256 -4.98 3.20 -26.34
CA LYS A 256 -6.40 3.34 -26.68
C LYS A 256 -7.28 2.51 -25.74
N LEU A 257 -6.91 1.25 -25.53
CA LEU A 257 -7.62 0.37 -24.60
C LEU A 257 -7.65 0.95 -23.18
N ARG A 258 -6.52 1.48 -22.70
CA ARG A 258 -6.42 2.11 -21.39
C ARG A 258 -7.35 3.32 -21.28
N LYS A 259 -7.37 4.21 -22.27
CA LYS A 259 -8.28 5.37 -22.32
C LYS A 259 -9.75 4.94 -22.26
N ASP A 260 -10.13 3.93 -23.03
CA ASP A 260 -11.50 3.39 -23.01
C ASP A 260 -11.88 2.85 -21.62
N LYS A 261 -10.95 2.19 -20.92
CA LYS A 261 -11.20 1.69 -19.55
C LYS A 261 -11.28 2.80 -18.51
N ILE A 262 -10.45 3.83 -18.61
CA ILE A 262 -10.52 5.02 -17.75
C ILE A 262 -11.89 5.69 -17.91
N GLN A 263 -12.36 5.86 -19.16
CA GLN A 263 -13.66 6.45 -19.43
C GLN A 263 -14.81 5.63 -18.84
N LYS A 264 -14.71 4.30 -18.85
CA LYS A 264 -15.71 3.42 -18.22
C LYS A 264 -15.72 3.53 -16.69
N GLY A 265 -14.58 3.86 -16.07
CA GLY A 265 -14.50 4.13 -14.64
C GLY A 265 -14.95 2.98 -13.73
N TRP A 266 -14.87 1.74 -14.21
CA TRP A 266 -15.35 0.58 -13.46
C TRP A 266 -14.52 0.34 -12.18
N LEU A 267 -15.21 -0.01 -11.10
CA LEU A 267 -14.63 -0.41 -9.81
C LEU A 267 -15.37 -1.65 -9.30
N PRO A 268 -14.67 -2.59 -8.63
CA PRO A 268 -15.33 -3.70 -7.94
C PRO A 268 -16.14 -3.20 -6.74
N GLU A 269 -17.15 -3.96 -6.35
CA GLU A 269 -17.96 -3.64 -5.17
C GLU A 269 -17.09 -3.56 -3.91
N GLY A 270 -17.31 -2.53 -3.11
CA GLY A 270 -16.55 -2.29 -1.89
C GLY A 270 -15.28 -1.44 -2.06
N VAL A 271 -14.98 -0.96 -3.26
CA VAL A 271 -13.91 0.01 -3.53
C VAL A 271 -14.48 1.40 -3.79
N ILE A 272 -13.92 2.40 -3.12
CA ILE A 272 -14.28 3.82 -3.29
C ILE A 272 -13.02 4.62 -3.58
N ARG A 273 -13.03 5.47 -4.61
CA ARG A 273 -11.92 6.39 -4.90
C ARG A 273 -11.92 7.58 -3.95
N VAL A 274 -10.73 7.97 -3.48
CA VAL A 274 -10.48 9.19 -2.72
C VAL A 274 -9.23 9.88 -3.27
N ASN A 275 -9.28 11.18 -3.58
CA ASN A 275 -8.15 11.83 -4.27
C ASN A 275 -6.97 12.18 -3.34
N GLY A 276 -7.18 12.10 -2.03
CA GLY A 276 -6.18 12.42 -1.02
C GLY A 276 -6.78 12.48 0.38
N TRP A 277 -5.95 12.85 1.36
CA TRP A 277 -6.29 12.79 2.78
C TRP A 277 -7.51 13.62 3.19
N LYS A 278 -7.79 14.74 2.51
CA LYS A 278 -9.01 15.53 2.73
C LYS A 278 -10.27 14.74 2.40
N ASP A 279 -10.25 13.95 1.33
CA ASP A 279 -11.40 13.15 0.90
C ASP A 279 -11.54 11.89 1.77
N VAL A 280 -10.42 11.30 2.21
CA VAL A 280 -10.42 10.24 3.24
C VAL A 280 -11.14 10.74 4.50
N LEU A 281 -10.75 11.88 5.06
CA LEU A 281 -11.38 12.41 6.29
C LEU A 281 -12.88 12.63 6.14
N LYS A 282 -13.31 13.26 5.03
CA LYS A 282 -14.74 13.46 4.76
C LYS A 282 -15.50 12.13 4.69
N TRP A 283 -14.89 11.13 4.05
CA TRP A 283 -15.50 9.80 3.95
C TRP A 283 -15.61 9.16 5.33
N VAL A 284 -14.56 9.20 6.16
CA VAL A 284 -14.59 8.62 7.51
C VAL A 284 -15.59 9.33 8.43
N GLU A 285 -15.70 10.65 8.34
CA GLU A 285 -16.73 11.41 9.06
C GLU A 285 -18.16 11.00 8.66
N ALA A 286 -18.39 10.71 7.38
CA ALA A 286 -19.68 10.21 6.90
C ALA A 286 -19.92 8.75 7.33
N PHE A 287 -18.88 7.91 7.29
CA PHE A 287 -18.91 6.54 7.79
C PHE A 287 -19.34 6.49 9.27
N ASP A 288 -18.76 7.36 10.11
CA ASP A 288 -19.15 7.51 11.52
C ASP A 288 -20.62 7.90 11.69
N LYS A 289 -21.10 8.90 10.94
CA LYS A 289 -22.49 9.38 11.01
C LYS A 289 -23.50 8.30 10.64
N ASN A 290 -23.12 7.37 9.77
CA ASN A 290 -23.97 6.27 9.30
C ASN A 290 -23.89 5.02 10.19
N GLY A 291 -23.38 5.14 11.42
CA GLY A 291 -23.28 4.05 12.39
C GLY A 291 -21.96 3.29 12.36
N GLY A 292 -21.03 3.64 11.46
CA GLY A 292 -19.64 3.19 11.40
C GLY A 292 -19.39 1.76 11.89
N ALA A 293 -18.48 1.63 12.86
CA ALA A 293 -18.12 0.36 13.50
C ALA A 293 -19.17 -0.17 14.52
N GLN A 294 -20.16 0.64 14.90
CA GLN A 294 -21.18 0.28 15.91
C GLN A 294 -22.46 -0.31 15.29
N GLY A 295 -22.67 -0.16 13.99
CA GLY A 295 -23.89 -0.54 13.27
C GLY A 295 -24.19 -2.06 13.22
N ASN A 296 -23.26 -2.92 13.65
CA ASN A 296 -23.39 -4.37 13.60
C ASN A 296 -23.23 -5.09 14.95
N GLN A 297 -23.36 -4.38 16.09
CA GLN A 297 -23.78 -5.09 17.31
C GLN A 297 -25.24 -5.51 17.16
N VAL A 298 -25.46 -6.60 16.41
CA VAL A 298 -26.76 -7.26 16.31
C VAL A 298 -27.27 -7.51 17.71
N LYS A 299 -28.45 -6.96 17.98
CA LYS A 299 -29.26 -7.14 19.17
C LYS A 299 -29.17 -8.60 19.62
N LYS A 300 -28.60 -8.84 20.80
CA LYS A 300 -28.90 -10.06 21.56
C LYS A 300 -30.40 -10.03 21.85
N VAL A 301 -31.14 -10.89 21.16
CA VAL A 301 -32.44 -11.36 21.61
C VAL A 301 -32.19 -12.66 22.35
#